data_AF-A0A7Y3XEB7-F1
#
_entry.id   AF-A0A7Y3XEB7-F1
#
_cell.length_a   1.000
_cell.length_b   1.000
_cell.length_c   1.000
_cell.angle_alpha   90.00
_cell.angle_beta   90.00
_cell.angle_gamma   90.00
#
_symmetry.space_group_name_H-M   'P 1'
#
loop_
_entity.id
_entity.type
_entity.pdbx_description
1 polymer ?
#
loop_
_entity_poly.entity_id
_entity_poly.type
_entity_poly.pdbx_seq_one_letter_code
_entity_poly.pdbx_strand_id
1 'polypeptide(L)' 'MRKQLFHRLIPRPAGGAYQGYHLSGFIEASAVIRNGSASPELQEARLSLKKQYEKTSIAGINFGEIYADFD' A
#
# COMPACT_ATOMS: atom_id res chain seq x y z
N MET A 1 10.05 -35.67 -17.23
CA MET A 1 9.49 -34.67 -16.28
C MET A 1 10.41 -33.46 -16.20
N ARG A 2 10.00 -32.29 -16.72
CA ARG A 2 10.67 -31.00 -16.48
C ARG A 2 9.62 -29.97 -16.05
N LYS A 3 9.41 -29.81 -14.74
CA LYS A 3 8.64 -28.70 -14.15
C LYS A 3 9.60 -27.69 -13.52
N GLN A 4 10.52 -27.15 -14.32
CA GLN A 4 11.47 -26.13 -13.90
C GLN A 4 11.50 -24.98 -14.91
N LEU A 5 10.39 -24.26 -15.01
CA LEU A 5 10.19 -22.99 -15.74
C LEU A 5 8.78 -22.60 -15.27
N PHE A 6 8.56 -21.66 -14.36
CA PHE A 6 8.07 -20.31 -14.70
C PHE A 6 8.10 -19.36 -13.49
N HIS A 7 8.81 -19.68 -12.41
CA HIS A 7 8.84 -18.82 -11.21
C HIS A 7 9.92 -17.71 -11.23
N ARG A 8 10.50 -17.38 -12.40
CA ARG A 8 11.73 -16.55 -12.50
C ARG A 8 11.63 -15.31 -13.40
N LEU A 9 10.46 -14.67 -13.53
CA LEU A 9 10.36 -13.47 -14.39
C LEU A 9 9.67 -12.24 -13.78
N ILE A 10 9.45 -12.20 -12.47
CA ILE A 10 9.23 -10.93 -11.78
C ILE A 10 10.21 -10.87 -10.62
N PRO A 11 11.20 -9.96 -10.62
CA PRO A 11 12.06 -9.80 -9.45
C PRO A 11 11.14 -9.51 -8.27
N ARG A 12 11.15 -10.37 -7.24
CA ARG A 12 10.52 -10.05 -5.96
C ARG A 12 11.11 -8.69 -5.54
N PRO A 13 10.31 -7.61 -5.49
CA PRO A 13 10.78 -6.34 -5.01
C PRO A 13 11.48 -6.57 -3.67
N ALA A 14 12.73 -6.09 -3.57
CA ALA A 14 13.44 -6.05 -2.29
C ALA A 14 12.48 -5.41 -1.27
N GLY A 15 12.45 -5.94 -0.06
CA GLY A 15 11.38 -5.73 0.92
C GLY A 15 11.12 -4.29 1.41
N GLY A 16 11.55 -3.25 0.69
CA GLY A 16 11.13 -1.85 0.82
C GLY A 16 10.26 -1.31 -0.34
N ALA A 17 10.30 -1.94 -1.52
CA ALA A 17 9.58 -1.43 -2.70
C ALA A 17 8.06 -1.67 -2.64
N TYR A 18 7.61 -2.73 -1.96
CA TYR A 18 6.18 -2.98 -1.75
C TYR A 18 5.52 -1.89 -0.89
N GLN A 19 6.25 -1.37 0.10
CA GLN A 19 5.72 -0.36 1.03
C GLN A 19 5.60 1.01 0.37
N GLY A 20 6.48 1.33 -0.58
CA GLY A 20 6.32 2.50 -1.44
C GLY A 20 5.03 2.45 -2.26
N TYR A 21 4.74 1.31 -2.89
CA TYR A 21 3.48 1.12 -3.64
C TYR A 21 2.23 1.15 -2.74
N HIS A 22 2.34 0.67 -1.51
CA HIS A 22 1.25 0.71 -0.55
C HIS A 22 0.98 2.15 -0.07
N LEU A 23 2.02 2.95 0.18
CA LEU A 23 1.86 4.37 0.49
C LEU A 23 1.22 5.13 -0.67
N SER A 24 1.67 4.90 -1.92
CA SER A 24 1.08 5.56 -3.08
C SER A 24 -0.38 5.16 -3.26
N GLY A 25 -0.71 3.87 -3.14
CA GLY A 25 -2.09 3.37 -3.22
C GLY A 25 -3.01 3.98 -2.15
N PHE A 26 -2.52 4.16 -0.93
CA PHE A 26 -3.27 4.83 0.13
C PHE A 26 -3.56 6.30 -0.21
N ILE A 27 -2.56 7.04 -0.68
CA ILE A 27 -2.69 8.46 -1.05
C ILE A 27 -3.68 8.62 -2.20
N GLU A 28 -3.57 7.79 -3.25
CA GLU A 28 -4.46 7.82 -4.41
C GLU A 28 -5.91 7.50 -4.02
N ALA A 29 -6.14 6.43 -3.26
CA ALA A 29 -7.48 6.09 -2.76
C ALA A 29 -8.07 7.23 -1.93
N SER A 30 -7.28 7.83 -1.04
CA SER A 30 -7.71 8.96 -0.21
C SER A 30 -8.05 10.20 -1.03
N ALA A 31 -7.25 10.53 -2.05
CA ALA A 31 -7.53 11.66 -2.94
C ALA A 31 -8.83 11.45 -3.73
N VAL A 32 -9.05 10.25 -4.27
CA VAL A 32 -10.26 9.92 -5.03
C VAL A 32 -11.52 9.93 -4.15
N ILE A 33 -11.42 9.41 -2.92
CA ILE A 33 -12.50 9.48 -1.91
C ILE A 33 -12.83 10.94 -1.58
N ARG A 34 -11.81 11.78 -1.31
CA ARG A 34 -12.00 13.21 -1.01
C ARG A 34 -12.66 13.97 -2.17
N ASN A 35 -12.45 13.51 -3.40
CA ASN A 35 -13.09 14.06 -4.59
C ASN A 35 -14.53 13.55 -4.81
N GLY A 36 -15.12 12.85 -3.84
CA GLY A 36 -16.52 12.44 -3.85
C GLY A 36 -16.79 11.02 -4.33
N SER A 37 -15.75 10.19 -4.53
CA SER A 37 -15.96 8.77 -4.85
C SER A 37 -16.53 8.02 -3.65
N ALA A 38 -17.62 7.30 -3.87
CA ALA A 38 -18.27 6.45 -2.89
C ALA A 38 -17.93 4.95 -3.06
N SER A 39 -16.87 4.61 -3.80
CA SER A 39 -16.46 3.20 -4.02
C SER A 39 -16.10 2.53 -2.69
N PRO A 40 -16.81 1.45 -2.31
CA PRO A 40 -16.49 0.67 -1.12
C PRO A 40 -15.08 0.05 -1.19
N GLU A 41 -14.63 -0.35 -2.37
CA GLU A 41 -13.33 -0.98 -2.59
C GLU A 41 -12.19 0.00 -2.29
N LEU A 42 -12.35 1.28 -2.65
CA LEU A 42 -11.37 2.32 -2.30
C LEU A 42 -11.34 2.58 -0.79
N GLN A 43 -12.49 2.56 -0.12
CA GLN A 43 -12.56 2.70 1.34
C GLN A 43 -11.89 1.51 2.03
N GLU A 44 -12.16 0.30 1.58
CA GLU A 44 -11.54 -0.92 2.09
C GLU A 44 -10.02 -0.90 1.89
N ALA A 45 -9.55 -0.53 0.69
CA ALA A 45 -8.13 -0.41 0.39
C ALA A 45 -7.46 0.62 1.31
N ARG A 46 -8.05 1.81 1.46
CA ARG A 46 -7.55 2.88 2.35
C ARG A 46 -7.42 2.39 3.79
N LEU A 47 -8.49 1.78 4.33
CA LEU A 47 -8.52 1.30 5.72
C LEU A 47 -7.56 0.12 5.95
N SER A 48 -7.48 -0.81 5.01
CA SER A 48 -6.61 -1.98 5.10
C SER A 48 -5.14 -1.58 5.13
N LEU A 49 -4.74 -0.68 4.22
CA LEU A 49 -3.38 -0.15 4.19
C LEU A 49 -3.05 0.65 5.44
N LYS A 50 -3.99 1.47 5.92
CA LYS A 50 -3.83 2.20 7.19
C LYS A 50 -3.55 1.26 8.35
N LYS A 51 -4.41 0.26 8.54
CA LYS A 51 -4.27 -0.74 9.61
C LYS A 51 -2.98 -1.56 9.48
N GLN A 52 -2.51 -1.81 8.26
CA GLN A 52 -1.28 -2.57 8.03
C GLN A 52 -0.01 -1.80 8.45
N TYR A 53 0.01 -0.47 8.29
CA TYR A 53 1.20 0.34 8.58
C TYR A 53 1.04 1.37 9.70
N GLU A 54 -0.09 1.40 10.42
CA GLU A 54 -0.37 2.38 11.50
C GLU A 54 0.72 2.46 12.58
N LYS A 55 1.46 1.37 12.81
CA LYS A 55 2.53 1.27 13.82
C LYS A 55 3.89 0.97 13.19
N THR A 56 4.00 1.16 11.88
CA THR A 56 5.18 0.77 11.11
C THR A 56 6.05 1.98 10.80
N SER A 57 7.34 1.87 11.13
CA SER A 57 8.38 2.80 10.69
C SER A 57 9.35 2.10 9.76
N ILE A 58 9.58 2.67 8.58
CA ILE A 58 10.48 2.12 7.55
C ILE A 58 11.45 3.21 7.14
N ALA A 59 12.76 2.92 7.21
CA ALA A 59 13.81 3.87 6.90
C ALA A 59 13.67 5.22 7.65
N GLY A 60 13.13 5.19 8.88
CA GLY A 60 12.90 6.37 9.72
C GLY A 60 11.61 7.14 9.39
N ILE A 61 10.83 6.69 8.41
CA ILE A 61 9.54 7.28 8.05
C ILE A 61 8.44 6.60 8.86
N ASN A 62 7.66 7.37 9.63
CA ASN A 62 6.50 6.86 10.38
C ASN A 62 5.25 6.89 9.49
N PHE A 63 4.78 5.72 9.05
CA PHE A 63 3.63 5.61 8.17
C PHE A 63 2.32 5.93 8.89
N GLY A 64 2.25 5.66 10.20
CA GLY A 64 1.08 5.99 11.02
C GLY A 64 0.81 7.49 11.07
N GLU A 65 1.86 8.30 11.25
CA GLU A 65 1.76 9.76 11.21
C GLU A 65 1.29 10.26 9.84
N ILE A 66 1.87 9.73 8.76
CA ILE A 66 1.46 10.10 7.40
C ILE A 66 -0.02 9.78 7.16
N TYR A 67 -0.48 8.60 7.58
CA TYR A 67 -1.86 8.19 7.35
C TYR A 67 -2.88 8.92 8.25
N ALA A 68 -2.47 9.37 9.44
CA ALA A 68 -3.31 10.17 10.33
C ALA A 68 -3.65 11.55 9.74
N ASP A 69 -2.77 12.12 8.92
CA ASP A 69 -2.99 13.39 8.21
C ASP A 69 -4.12 13.36 7.16
N PHE A 70 -4.65 12.17 6.84
CA PHE A 70 -5.73 11.96 5.85
C PHE A 70 -7.10 11.66 6.47
N ASP A 71 -7.21 11.61 7.79
CA ASP A 71 -8.50 11.61 8.50
C ASP A 71 -9.04 13.04 8.67
#